data_AF-A0AAU9P9G5-F1
#
_entry.id   AF-A0AAU9P9G5-F1
#
_cell.length_a   1.000
_cell.length_b   1.000
_cell.length_c   1.000
_cell.angle_alpha   90.00
_cell.angle_beta   90.00
_cell.angle_gamma   90.00
#
_symmetry.space_group_name_H-M   'P 1'
#
loop_
_entity.id
_entity.type
_entity.pdbx_description
1 polymer ?
#
loop_
_entity_poly.entity_id
_entity_poly.type
_entity_poly.pdbx_seq_one_letter_code
_entity_poly.pdbx_strand_id
1 'polypeptide(L)'
;MLLETLLKQEEDQDQDEGAWNLAMAGGTCLGLVARTVGNDIVPLVMPFIEENITKPDWRQREGATYAFGSILEGPSPNQLTPLVNVALNFMLTALTKDPATM
;
A
#
# COMPACT_ATOMS: atom_id res chain seq x y z
N MET A 1 -13.68 6.61 0.81
CA MET A 1 -12.62 7.28 1.60
C MET A 1 -11.25 7.05 0.96
N LEU A 2 -10.21 7.85 1.25
CA LEU A 2 -8.92 7.83 0.53
C LEU A 2 -8.29 6.42 0.40
N LEU A 3 -8.27 5.61 1.45
CA LEU A 3 -7.66 4.28 1.39
C LEU A 3 -8.43 3.30 0.46
N GLU A 4 -9.74 3.48 0.30
CA GLU A 4 -10.54 2.64 -0.58
C GLU A 4 -10.23 2.87 -2.07
N THR A 5 -9.63 4.02 -2.42
CA THR A 5 -9.21 4.27 -3.81
C THR A 5 -8.08 3.32 -4.21
N LEU A 6 -7.27 2.86 -3.25
CA LEU A 6 -6.19 1.91 -3.47
C LEU A 6 -6.69 0.51 -3.85
N LEU A 7 -7.98 0.23 -3.69
CA LEU A 7 -8.63 -1.03 -4.07
C LEU A 7 -9.25 -1.00 -5.47
N LYS A 8 -8.98 0.07 -6.23
CA LYS A 8 -9.56 0.33 -7.55
C LYS A 8 -8.52 0.17 -8.66
N GLN A 9 -7.70 -0.87 -8.55
CA GLN A 9 -6.73 -1.23 -9.58
C GLN A 9 -7.42 -1.83 -10.80
N GLU A 10 -6.95 -1.44 -11.97
CA GLU A 10 -7.40 -1.92 -13.27
C GLU A 10 -6.54 -3.11 -13.72
N GLU A 11 -7.15 -4.14 -14.33
CA GLU A 11 -6.49 -5.41 -14.71
C GLU A 11 -5.54 -5.26 -15.91
N ASP A 12 -5.79 -4.30 -16.80
CA ASP A 12 -5.07 -4.14 -18.07
C ASP A 12 -4.15 -2.90 -18.09
N GLN A 13 -3.62 -2.48 -16.94
CA GLN A 13 -2.75 -1.30 -16.84
C GLN A 13 -1.52 -1.34 -17.76
N ASP A 14 -1.04 -2.54 -18.10
CA ASP A 14 0.14 -2.71 -18.97
C ASP A 14 -0.13 -2.37 -20.45
N GLN A 15 -1.39 -2.21 -20.86
CA GLN A 15 -1.76 -1.95 -22.26
C GLN A 15 -1.80 -0.45 -22.61
N ASP A 16 -1.78 0.44 -21.60
CA ASP A 16 -1.85 1.89 -21.82
C ASP A 16 -0.78 2.59 -20.96
N GLU A 17 0.42 2.77 -21.54
CA GLU A 17 1.64 3.32 -20.91
C GLU A 17 1.46 4.73 -20.29
N GLY A 18 0.28 5.36 -20.42
CA GLY A 18 -0.08 6.64 -19.79
C GLY A 18 -1.30 6.59 -18.84
N ALA A 19 -1.86 5.40 -18.56
CA ALA A 19 -3.09 5.29 -17.79
C ALA A 19 -2.88 5.65 -16.31
N TRP A 20 -3.27 6.88 -15.95
CA TRP A 20 -3.38 7.32 -14.56
C TRP A 20 -4.74 6.92 -14.00
N ASN A 21 -4.77 5.95 -13.09
CA ASN A 21 -6.01 5.47 -12.49
C ASN A 21 -6.24 6.00 -11.06
N LEU A 22 -7.39 5.62 -10.50
CA LEU A 22 -7.82 6.08 -9.18
C LEU A 22 -6.93 5.56 -8.04
N ALA A 23 -6.38 4.36 -8.17
CA ALA A 23 -5.44 3.80 -7.18
C ALA A 23 -4.13 4.60 -7.16
N MET A 24 -3.58 4.95 -8.32
CA MET A 24 -2.39 5.81 -8.43
C MET A 24 -2.62 7.21 -7.82
N ALA A 25 -3.77 7.82 -8.11
CA ALA A 25 -4.16 9.09 -7.50
C ALA A 25 -4.21 9.00 -5.97
N GLY A 26 -4.82 7.91 -5.48
CA GLY A 26 -4.89 7.59 -4.06
C GLY A 26 -3.54 7.44 -3.40
N GLY A 27 -2.66 6.61 -3.98
CA GLY A 27 -1.33 6.32 -3.46
C GLY A 27 -0.44 7.56 -3.41
N THR A 28 -0.53 8.40 -4.45
CA THR A 28 0.18 9.68 -4.52
C THR A 28 -0.32 10.65 -3.46
N CYS A 29 -1.64 10.80 -3.33
CA CYS A 29 -2.24 11.65 -2.29
C CYS A 29 -1.85 11.18 -0.89
N LEU A 30 -1.93 9.86 -0.62
CA LEU A 30 -1.54 9.28 0.66
C LEU A 30 -0.07 9.56 1.00
N GLY A 31 0.83 9.46 0.02
CA GLY A 31 2.25 9.79 0.23
C GLY A 31 2.50 11.27 0.51
N LEU A 32 1.72 12.18 -0.09
CA LEU A 32 1.80 13.60 0.26
C LEU A 32 1.29 13.87 1.68
N VAL A 33 0.20 13.20 2.07
CA VAL A 33 -0.32 13.26 3.44
C VAL A 33 0.71 12.75 4.44
N ALA A 34 1.32 11.58 4.19
CA ALA A 34 2.33 11.00 5.06
C ALA A 34 3.52 11.94 5.31
N ARG A 35 4.04 12.58 4.25
CA ARG A 35 5.11 13.58 4.35
C ARG A 35 4.69 14.84 5.10
N THR A 36 3.40 15.18 5.06
CA THR A 36 2.87 16.38 5.72
C THR A 36 2.64 16.16 7.22
N VAL A 37 2.05 15.02 7.60
CA VAL A 37 1.63 14.76 8.98
C VAL A 37 2.61 13.87 9.77
N GLY A 38 3.59 13.27 9.10
CA GLY A 38 4.61 12.44 9.74
C GLY A 38 4.01 11.26 10.49
N ASN A 39 4.38 11.10 11.76
CA ASN A 39 4.02 9.92 12.58
C ASN A 39 2.51 9.69 12.72
N ASP A 40 1.70 10.75 12.64
CA ASP A 40 0.26 10.68 12.89
C ASP A 40 -0.49 9.87 11.82
N ILE A 41 0.11 9.66 10.64
CA ILE A 41 -0.49 8.84 9.58
C ILE A 41 -0.52 7.35 9.93
N VAL A 42 0.46 6.88 10.71
CA VAL A 42 0.69 5.46 10.96
C VAL A 42 -0.54 4.77 11.58
N PRO A 43 -1.09 5.23 12.72
CA PRO A 43 -2.25 4.57 13.33
C PRO A 43 -3.51 4.63 12.46
N LEU A 44 -3.58 5.54 11.49
CA LEU A 44 -4.73 5.69 10.59
C LEU A 44 -4.68 4.70 9.41
N VAL A 45 -3.48 4.31 8.97
CA VAL A 45 -3.28 3.47 7.79
C VAL A 45 -3.04 2.01 8.16
N MET A 46 -2.41 1.73 9.30
CA MET A 46 -2.10 0.35 9.71
C MET A 46 -3.32 -0.58 9.77
N PRO A 47 -4.51 -0.18 10.29
CA PRO A 47 -5.68 -1.04 10.29
C PRO A 47 -6.09 -1.51 8.89
N PHE A 48 -6.01 -0.62 7.90
CA PHE A 48 -6.32 -0.96 6.50
C PHE A 48 -5.30 -1.96 5.94
N ILE A 49 -4.03 -1.83 6.28
CA ILE A 49 -2.98 -2.75 5.82
C ILE A 49 -3.22 -4.14 6.44
N GLU A 50 -3.37 -4.21 7.76
CA GLU A 50 -3.57 -5.47 8.48
C GLU A 50 -4.82 -6.22 8.02
N GLU A 51 -5.91 -5.50 7.74
CA GLU A 51 -7.16 -6.08 7.27
C GLU A 51 -7.03 -6.69 5.87
N ASN A 52 -6.28 -6.05 4.97
CA ASN A 52 -6.33 -6.34 3.54
C ASN A 52 -5.15 -7.17 3.01
N ILE A 53 -3.99 -7.12 3.67
CA ILE A 53 -2.75 -7.73 3.17
C ILE A 53 -2.79 -9.26 3.04
N THR A 54 -3.67 -9.94 3.79
CA THR A 54 -3.82 -11.40 3.75
C THR A 54 -5.08 -11.88 3.02
N LYS A 55 -5.87 -10.96 2.44
CA LYS A 55 -7.12 -11.33 1.76
C LYS A 55 -6.85 -12.10 0.45
N PRO A 56 -7.76 -13.00 0.05
CA PRO A 56 -7.62 -13.78 -1.18
C PRO A 56 -7.76 -12.93 -2.45
N ASP A 57 -8.46 -11.80 -2.38
CA ASP A 57 -8.56 -10.84 -3.47
C ASP A 57 -7.23 -10.09 -3.66
N TRP A 58 -6.68 -10.12 -4.88
CA TRP A 58 -5.40 -9.50 -5.20
C TRP A 58 -5.45 -7.98 -5.06
N ARG A 59 -6.59 -7.34 -5.37
CA ARG A 59 -6.77 -5.89 -5.24
C ARG A 59 -6.60 -5.43 -3.80
N GLN A 60 -7.06 -6.25 -2.85
CA GLN A 60 -6.89 -5.99 -1.42
C GLN A 60 -5.43 -6.09 -0.99
N ARG A 61 -4.73 -7.15 -1.40
CA ARG A 61 -3.32 -7.34 -1.07
C ARG A 61 -2.44 -6.24 -1.65
N GLU A 62 -2.64 -5.93 -2.92
CA GLU A 62 -1.87 -4.90 -3.60
C GLU A 62 -2.22 -3.51 -3.07
N GLY A 63 -3.49 -3.21 -2.80
CA GLY A 63 -3.89 -1.93 -2.21
C GLY A 63 -3.28 -1.72 -0.82
N ALA A 64 -3.23 -2.78 0.00
CA ALA A 64 -2.52 -2.76 1.28
C ALA A 64 -1.01 -2.55 1.12
N THR A 65 -0.41 -3.20 0.12
CA THR A 65 1.02 -3.05 -0.19
C THR A 65 1.34 -1.63 -0.64
N TYR A 66 0.49 -1.04 -1.50
CA TYR A 66 0.62 0.32 -1.96
C TYR A 66 0.47 1.31 -0.80
N ALA A 67 -0.53 1.12 0.07
CA ALA A 67 -0.72 1.93 1.27
C ALA A 67 0.54 1.90 2.17
N PHE A 68 1.11 0.72 2.39
CA PHE A 68 2.33 0.55 3.18
C PHE A 68 3.51 1.31 2.55
N GLY A 69 3.75 1.13 1.25
CA GLY A 69 4.80 1.84 0.52
C GLY A 69 4.65 3.35 0.55
N SER A 70 3.42 3.86 0.38
CA SER A 70 3.11 5.30 0.39
C SER A 70 3.43 5.98 1.73
N ILE A 71 3.43 5.27 2.85
CA ILE A 71 3.70 5.86 4.18
C ILE A 71 5.16 5.65 4.66
N LEU A 72 6.04 5.04 3.86
CA LEU A 72 7.45 4.85 4.21
C LEU A 72 8.27 6.15 4.21
N GLU A 73 7.74 7.21 3.61
CA GLU A 73 8.34 8.55 3.65
C GLU A 73 7.44 9.51 4.43
N GLY A 74 8.00 10.18 5.43
CA GLY A 74 7.30 11.14 6.29
C GLY A 74 7.42 10.81 7.77
N PRO A 75 6.94 9.63 8.23
CA PRO A 75 7.12 9.21 9.61
C PRO A 75 8.59 9.05 10.00
N SER A 76 8.88 9.18 11.29
CA SER A 76 10.23 9.07 11.83
C SER A 76 10.78 7.63 11.74
N PRO A 77 12.10 7.45 11.59
CA PRO A 77 12.71 6.12 11.51
C PRO A 77 12.38 5.21 12.71
N ASN A 78 12.27 5.79 13.91
CA ASN A 78 11.92 5.06 15.12
C ASN A 78 10.50 4.47 15.04
N GLN A 79 9.58 5.15 14.37
CA GLN A 79 8.22 4.67 14.16
C GLN A 79 8.14 3.64 13.02
N LEU A 80 8.94 3.82 11.95
CA LEU A 80 8.92 2.95 10.78
C LEU A 80 9.66 1.63 10.98
N THR A 81 10.76 1.62 11.73
CA THR A 81 11.62 0.43 11.92
C THR A 81 10.84 -0.81 12.41
N PRO A 82 10.01 -0.74 13.49
CA PRO A 82 9.24 -1.90 13.91
C PRO A 82 8.22 -2.35 12.86
N LEU A 83 7.61 -1.41 12.13
CA LEU A 83 6.66 -1.71 11.07
C LEU A 83 7.32 -2.44 9.91
N VAL A 84 8.47 -1.95 9.43
CA VAL A 84 9.24 -2.58 8.35
C VAL A 84 9.68 -4.00 8.74
N ASN A 85 10.12 -4.22 9.98
CA ASN A 85 10.53 -5.54 10.44
C ASN A 85 9.38 -6.56 10.44
N VAL A 86 8.17 -6.13 10.81
CA VAL A 86 6.96 -6.97 10.70
C VAL A 86 6.56 -7.12 9.24
N ALA A 87 6.64 -6.04 8.47
CA ALA A 87 6.10 -5.95 7.13
C ALA A 87 6.88 -6.68 6.05
N LEU A 88 8.20 -6.72 6.18
CA LEU A 88 9.05 -7.48 5.26
C LEU A 88 8.67 -8.96 5.24
N ASN A 89 8.31 -9.55 6.39
CA ASN A 89 7.94 -10.96 6.45
C ASN A 89 6.67 -11.27 5.64
N PHE A 90 5.66 -10.41 5.74
CA PHE A 90 4.42 -10.61 4.98
C PHE A 90 4.58 -10.25 3.51
N MET A 91 5.33 -9.19 3.17
CA MET A 91 5.57 -8.79 1.78
C MET A 91 6.38 -9.84 1.03
N LEU A 92 7.41 -10.41 1.66
CA LEU A 92 8.15 -11.53 1.07
C LEU A 92 7.24 -12.74 0.83
N THR A 93 6.32 -13.02 1.77
CA THR A 93 5.34 -14.09 1.61
C THR A 93 4.36 -13.82 0.46
N ALA A 94 3.91 -12.57 0.30
CA ALA A 94 3.03 -12.16 -0.78
C ALA A 94 3.73 -12.27 -2.14
N LEU A 95 4.95 -11.73 -2.27
CA LEU A 95 5.74 -11.76 -3.51
C LEU A 95 6.16 -13.17 -3.95
N THR A 96 6.36 -14.10 -3.01
CA THR A 96 6.76 -15.49 -3.33
C THR A 96 5.58 -16.42 -3.58
N LYS A 97 4.35 -15.99 -3.25
CA LYS A 97 3.14 -16.81 -3.38
C LYS A 97 2.09 -16.20 -4.30
N ASP A 98 2.36 -15.06 -4.94
CA ASP A 98 1.40 -14.45 -5.86
C ASP A 98 1.31 -15.28 -7.15
N PRO A 99 0.14 -15.89 -7.46
CA PRO A 99 -0.04 -16.65 -8.70
C PRO A 99 0.11 -15.78 -9.95
N ALA A 100 -0.02 -14.45 -9.84
CA ALA A 100 0.15 -13.53 -10.97
C ALA A 100 1.61 -13.43 -11.46
N THR A 101 2.58 -13.94 -10.69
CA THR A 101 4.00 -13.99 -11.04
C THR A 101 4.48 -15.35 -11.58
N MET A 102 3.60 -16.35 -11.74
CA MET A 102 3.91 -17.66 -12.35
C MET A 102 3.23 -17.86 -13.70
#